data_AF-A0A6C0BRB3-F1
#
_entry.id   AF-A0A6C0BRB3-F1
#
_cell.length_a   1.000
_cell.length_b   1.000
_cell.length_c   1.000
_cell.angle_alpha   90.00
_cell.angle_beta   90.00
_cell.angle_gamma   90.00
#
_symmetry.space_group_name_H-M   'P 1'
#
loop_
_entity.id
_entity.type
_entity.pdbx_description
1 polymer ?
#
loop_
_entity_poly.entity_id
_entity_poly.type
_entity_poly.pdbx_seq_one_letter_code
_entity_poly.pdbx_strand_id
1 'polypeptide(L)' 'MDTVLDNILGPLSGKVYCNYFYVIMILALLTLLGAIFTLLMSIMDKGKNFTVLLFILLNNFLLYFNVRLVYSMCMNSM' A
#
# COMPACT_ATOMS: atom_id res chain seq x y z
N MET A 1 13.82 19.78 -19.85
CA MET A 1 12.65 18.95 -19.49
C MET A 1 13.12 18.09 -18.35
N ASP A 2 12.53 18.32 -17.17
CA ASP A 2 13.15 18.09 -15.88
C ASP A 2 13.44 16.62 -15.60
N THR A 3 14.72 16.29 -15.51
CA THR A 3 15.28 14.96 -15.23
C THR A 3 14.73 14.34 -13.94
N VAL A 4 14.20 15.16 -13.04
CA VAL A 4 13.53 14.74 -11.80
C VAL A 4 12.12 14.22 -12.09
N LEU A 5 11.38 14.90 -12.97
CA LEU A 5 10.04 14.50 -13.37
C LEU A 5 10.09 13.20 -14.18
N ASP A 6 11.07 13.05 -15.08
CA ASP A 6 11.28 11.80 -15.83
C ASP A 6 11.84 10.65 -14.97
N ASN A 7 12.44 10.91 -13.80
CA ASN A 7 12.83 9.84 -12.87
C ASN A 7 11.70 9.44 -11.92
N ILE A 8 10.73 10.33 -11.65
CA ILE A 8 9.57 10.06 -10.78
C ILE A 8 8.37 9.53 -11.58
N LEU A 9 8.16 10.03 -12.80
CA LEU A 9 7.05 9.71 -13.70
C LEU A 9 7.51 9.00 -14.99
N GLY A 10 8.81 8.70 -15.11
CA GLY A 10 9.34 7.96 -16.25
C GLY A 10 8.73 6.57 -16.37
N PRO A 11 8.79 5.98 -17.57
CA PRO A 11 8.23 4.66 -17.82
C PRO A 11 8.79 3.66 -16.81
N LEU A 12 7.88 2.85 -16.24
CA LEU A 12 8.12 1.83 -15.20
C LEU A 12 9.07 0.68 -15.64
N SER A 13 9.89 0.90 -16.66
CA SER A 13 10.66 -0.10 -17.41
C SER A 13 12.01 -0.47 -16.78
N GLY A 14 12.15 -0.32 -15.46
CA GLY A 14 13.38 -0.67 -14.74
C GLY A 14 13.17 -1.80 -13.73
N LYS A 15 13.96 -2.88 -13.83
CA LYS A 15 14.00 -3.98 -12.83
C LYS A 15 14.14 -3.51 -11.38
N VAL A 16 14.84 -2.40 -11.17
CA VAL A 16 15.08 -1.82 -9.86
C VAL A 16 13.80 -1.25 -9.24
N TYR A 17 12.95 -0.59 -10.04
CA TYR A 17 11.68 -0.01 -9.57
C TYR A 17 10.67 -1.10 -9.17
N CYS A 18 10.66 -2.24 -9.86
CA CYS A 18 9.84 -3.39 -9.45
C CYS A 18 10.17 -3.89 -8.04
N ASN A 19 11.45 -3.95 -7.71
CA ASN A 19 11.89 -4.41 -6.39
C ASN A 19 11.53 -3.39 -5.30
N TYR A 20 11.57 -2.08 -5.60
CA TYR A 20 11.06 -1.06 -4.70
C TYR A 20 9.56 -1.21 -4.43
N PHE A 21 8.74 -1.41 -5.47
CA PHE A 21 7.30 -1.65 -5.31
C PHE A 21 7.01 -2.93 -4.52
N TYR A 22 7.84 -3.97 -4.67
CA TYR A 22 7.73 -5.19 -3.87
C TYR A 22 7.96 -4.93 -2.37
N VAL A 23 8.99 -4.17 -2.01
CA VAL A 23 9.25 -3.78 -0.61
C VAL A 23 8.11 -2.92 -0.07
N ILE A 24 7.61 -1.96 -0.84
CA ILE A 24 6.47 -1.12 -0.44
C ILE A 24 5.21 -1.98 -0.27
N MET A 25 5.02 -3.01 -1.09
CA MET A 25 3.89 -3.94 -0.99
C MET A 25 3.92 -4.69 0.34
N ILE A 26 5.10 -5.17 0.75
CA ILE A 26 5.28 -5.85 2.04
C ILE A 26 5.02 -4.90 3.21
N LEU A 27 5.50 -3.66 3.12
CA LEU A 27 5.24 -2.65 4.15
C LEU A 27 3.74 -2.33 4.25
N ALA A 28 3.06 -2.14 3.13
CA ALA A 28 1.61 -1.89 3.08
C ALA A 28 0.79 -3.08 3.62
N LEU A 29 1.26 -4.31 3.39
CA LEU A 29 0.67 -5.52 4.00
C LEU A 29 0.83 -5.48 5.54
N LEU A 30 2.00 -5.11 6.03
CA LEU A 30 2.26 -4.99 7.48
C LEU A 30 1.35 -3.94 8.13
N THR A 31 1.18 -2.77 7.51
CA THR A 31 0.30 -1.72 8.05
C THR A 31 -1.17 -2.15 8.01
N LEU A 32 -1.59 -2.88 6.98
CA LEU A 32 -2.92 -3.48 6.91
C LEU A 32 -3.17 -4.48 8.04
N LEU A 33 -2.20 -5.37 8.32
CA LEU A 33 -2.28 -6.31 9.44
C LEU A 33 -2.37 -5.57 10.78
N GLY A 34 -1.59 -4.51 10.97
CA GLY A 34 -1.67 -3.65 12.15
C GLY A 34 -3.03 -2.98 12.30
N ALA A 35 -3.63 -2.50 11.21
CA ALA A 35 -4.97 -1.91 11.20
C ALA A 35 -6.05 -2.94 11.58
N ILE A 36 -5.96 -4.18 11.07
CA ILE A 36 -6.86 -5.28 11.43
C ILE A 36 -6.75 -5.60 12.92
N PHE A 37 -5.52 -5.71 13.44
CA PHE A 37 -5.29 -5.99 14.86
C PHE A 37 -5.86 -4.89 15.77
N THR A 38 -5.68 -3.63 15.37
CA THR A 38 -6.23 -2.48 16.09
C THR A 38 -7.75 -2.49 16.09
N LEU A 39 -8.38 -2.90 14.98
CA LEU A 39 -9.83 -3.08 14.89
C LEU A 39 -10.33 -4.19 15.82
N LEU A 40 -9.66 -5.35 15.83
CA LEU A 40 -9.99 -6.47 16.72
C LEU A 40 -9.95 -6.05 18.19
N MET A 41 -8.86 -5.39 18.62
CA MET A 41 -8.78 -4.84 19.99
C MET A 41 -9.87 -3.80 20.24
N SER A 42 -10.16 -2.95 19.26
CA SER A 42 -11.18 -1.93 19.38
C SER A 42 -12.61 -2.45 19.43
N ILE A 43 -12.90 -3.65 18.94
CA ILE A 43 -14.21 -4.28 19.08
C ILE A 43 -14.39 -4.81 20.52
N MET A 44 -13.29 -5.23 21.16
CA MET A 44 -13.29 -5.65 22.56
C MET A 44 -13.44 -4.45 23.51
N ASP A 45 -12.80 -3.32 23.19
CA ASP A 45 -12.99 -2.04 23.89
C ASP A 45 -14.22 -1.30 23.36
N LYS A 46 -15.36 -1.38 24.07
CA LYS A 46 -16.66 -0.75 23.70
C LYS A 46 -16.67 0.79 23.50
N GLY A 47 -15.53 1.46 23.45
CA GLY A 47 -15.41 2.93 23.54
C GLY A 47 -14.84 3.66 22.32
N LYS A 48 -14.52 2.98 21.21
CA LYS A 48 -13.85 3.62 20.06
C LYS A 48 -14.78 3.83 18.88
N ASN A 49 -14.57 4.95 18.17
CA ASN A 49 -15.29 5.32 16.95
C ASN A 49 -15.05 4.30 15.83
N PHE A 50 -15.89 3.27 15.77
CA PHE A 50 -15.83 2.19 14.79
C PHE A 50 -15.73 2.71 13.34
N THR A 51 -16.43 3.81 13.02
CA THR A 51 -16.40 4.47 11.71
C THR A 51 -14.99 4.94 11.31
N VAL A 52 -14.21 5.48 12.25
CA VAL A 52 -12.85 5.98 11.99
C VAL A 52 -11.91 4.81 11.72
N LEU A 53 -12.03 3.74 12.50
CA LEU A 53 -11.24 2.52 12.32
C LEU A 53 -11.55 1.81 11.01
N LEU A 54 -12.83 1.78 10.61
CA LEU A 54 -13.26 1.21 9.34
C LEU A 54 -12.70 2.02 8.15
N PHE A 55 -12.65 3.35 8.26
CA PHE A 55 -12.01 4.20 7.26
C PHE A 55 -10.50 3.96 7.17
N ILE A 56 -9.81 3.80 8.31
CA ILE A 56 -8.38 3.47 8.37
C ILE A 56 -8.10 2.11 7.71
N LEU A 57 -8.93 1.10 7.98
CA LEU A 57 -8.78 -0.22 7.37
C LEU A 57 -9.02 -0.16 5.86
N LEU A 58 -10.06 0.55 5.42
CA LEU A 58 -10.35 0.74 4.00
C LEU A 58 -9.18 1.44 3.30
N ASN A 59 -8.63 2.51 3.89
CA ASN A 59 -7.49 3.23 3.32
C ASN A 59 -6.24 2.35 3.19
N ASN A 60 -5.88 1.60 4.24
CA ASN A 60 -4.75 0.65 4.18
C ASN A 60 -5.00 -0.47 3.16
N PHE A 61 -6.25 -0.94 3.03
CA PHE A 61 -6.61 -1.95 2.05
C PHE A 61 -6.46 -1.44 0.62
N LEU A 62 -6.94 -0.22 0.34
CA LEU A 62 -6.72 0.42 -0.95
C LEU A 62 -5.23 0.62 -1.23
N LEU A 63 -4.44 1.04 -0.24
CA LEU A 63 -2.99 1.22 -0.42
C LEU A 63 -2.32 -0.09 -0.81
N TYR A 64 -2.55 -1.17 -0.06
CA TYR A 64 -2.01 -2.50 -0.39
C TYR A 64 -2.46 -2.98 -1.78
N PHE A 65 -3.74 -2.79 -2.11
CA PHE A 65 -4.29 -3.21 -3.41
C PHE A 65 -3.66 -2.44 -4.57
N ASN A 66 -3.50 -1.12 -4.45
CA ASN A 66 -2.84 -0.30 -5.47
C ASN A 66 -1.37 -0.71 -5.65
N VAL A 67 -0.62 -0.90 -4.57
CA VAL A 67 0.80 -1.28 -4.66
C VAL A 67 0.97 -2.68 -5.27
N ARG A 68 0.07 -3.64 -4.95
CA ARG A 68 0.06 -4.96 -5.57
C ARG A 68 -0.25 -4.91 -7.07
N LEU A 69 -1.20 -4.05 -7.48
CA LEU A 69 -1.52 -3.82 -8.89
C LEU A 69 -0.31 -3.27 -9.64
N VAL A 70 0.34 -2.24 -9.10
CA VAL A 70 1.52 -1.62 -9.70
C VAL A 70 2.68 -2.62 -9.81
N TYR A 71 2.93 -3.41 -8.76
CA TYR A 71 3.93 -4.48 -8.81
C TYR A 71 3.60 -5.52 -9.90
N SER A 72 2.34 -5.95 -10.00
CA SER A 72 1.92 -6.90 -11.04
C SER A 72 2.04 -6.33 -12.46
N MET A 73 1.76 -5.03 -12.65
CA MET A 73 1.96 -4.36 -13.94
C MET A 73 3.45 -4.26 -14.29
N CYS A 74 4.30 -3.94 -13.31
CA CYS A 74 5.73 -3.89 -13.49
C CYS A 74 6.33 -5.25 -13.88
N MET A 75 5.87 -6.34 -13.24
CA MET A 75 6.31 -7.71 -13.59
C MET A 75 5.81 -8.16 -14.97
N ASN A 76 4.62 -7.73 -15.40
CA ASN A 76 4.07 -8.08 -16.72
C ASN A 76 4.61 -7.20 -17.86
N SER A 77 5.23 -6.06 -17.53
CA SER A 77 5.84 -5.14 -18.51
C SER A 77 7.32 -5.44 -18.76
N MET A 78 7.91 -6.44 -18.08
CA MET A 78 9.23 -7.00 -18.38
C MET A 78 9.13 -8.10 -19.42
#